data_AF-A0A6L6QMU4-F1
#
_entry.id   AF-A0A6L6QMU4-F1
#
_cell.length_a   1.000
_cell.length_b   1.000
_cell.length_c   1.000
_cell.angle_alpha   90.00
_cell.angle_beta   90.00
_cell.angle_gamma   90.00
#
_symmetry.space_group_name_H-M   'P 1'
#
loop_
_entity.id
_entity.type
_entity.pdbx_description
1 polymer ?
#
loop_
_entity_poly.entity_id
_entity_poly.type
_entity_poly.pdbx_seq_one_letter_code
_entity_poly.pdbx_strand_id
1 'polypeptide(L)'
;MGMYAQVLAVGPYSASIADWLDYGPDTYKRTKEGAVITCVLFGISEGSTLSRRLAALLGVSDAWDFNQHLVRSESINFVGLREFTDEYPWYDHDAAKIEVLWKAGFTFRFRPEG
;
A
#
# COMPACT_ATOMS: atom_id res chain seq x y z
N MET A 1 14.25 -12.02 14.87
CA MET A 1 13.02 -11.20 14.86
C MET A 1 12.73 -10.79 13.44
N GLY A 2 11.57 -11.17 12.90
CA GLY A 2 11.13 -10.79 11.56
C GLY A 2 10.48 -9.42 11.61
N MET A 3 10.85 -8.54 10.68
CA MET A 3 10.16 -7.25 10.51
C MET A 3 8.86 -7.49 9.77
N TYR A 4 7.75 -7.22 10.44
CA TYR A 4 6.45 -7.09 9.82
C TYR A 4 6.37 -5.67 9.24
N ALA A 5 5.83 -5.51 8.04
CA ALA A 5 5.65 -4.19 7.45
C ALA A 5 4.25 -4.08 6.89
N GLN A 6 3.63 -2.92 7.14
CA GLN A 6 2.35 -2.55 6.54
C GLN A 6 2.52 -1.27 5.74
N VAL A 7 1.75 -1.14 4.66
CA VAL A 7 1.59 0.11 3.93
C VAL A 7 0.18 0.61 4.16
N LEU A 8 0.04 1.81 4.70
CA LEU A 8 -1.25 2.47 4.88
C LEU A 8 -1.47 3.44 3.73
N ALA A 9 -2.61 3.36 3.04
CA ALA A 9 -3.01 4.42 2.11
C ALA A 9 -4.08 5.30 2.76
N VAL A 10 -3.94 6.60 2.61
CA VAL A 10 -4.89 7.60 3.12
C VAL A 10 -5.24 8.57 2.02
N GLY A 11 -6.54 8.72 1.73
CA GLY A 11 -7.01 9.55 0.62
C GLY A 11 -8.52 9.75 0.59
N PRO A 12 -9.02 10.51 -0.40
CA PRO A 12 -10.43 10.79 -0.54
C PRO A 12 -11.21 9.58 -1.06
N TYR A 13 -12.35 9.30 -0.47
CA TYR A 13 -13.29 8.31 -0.96
C TYR A 13 -13.84 8.70 -2.33
N SER A 14 -13.96 7.71 -3.20
CA SER A 14 -14.85 7.76 -4.35
C SER A 14 -15.54 6.42 -4.59
N ALA A 15 -16.76 6.44 -5.11
CA ALA A 15 -17.50 5.23 -5.47
C ALA A 15 -16.73 4.33 -6.46
N SER A 16 -15.86 4.90 -7.30
CA SER A 16 -15.04 4.15 -8.26
C SER A 16 -13.95 3.28 -7.61
N ILE A 17 -13.53 3.61 -6.38
CA ILE A 17 -12.51 2.85 -5.65
C ILE A 17 -13.11 1.93 -4.59
N ALA A 18 -14.44 1.91 -4.42
CA ALA A 18 -15.10 1.22 -3.32
C ALA A 18 -14.83 -0.31 -3.30
N ASP A 19 -14.69 -0.92 -4.48
CA ASP A 19 -14.33 -2.34 -4.63
C ASP A 19 -12.88 -2.65 -4.21
N TRP A 20 -12.04 -1.62 -4.13
CA TRP A 20 -10.63 -1.72 -3.77
C TRP A 20 -10.40 -1.42 -2.29
N LEU A 21 -11.43 -1.06 -1.52
CA LEU A 21 -11.32 -0.73 -0.09
C LEU A 21 -11.56 -1.94 0.81
N ASP A 22 -11.09 -1.85 2.06
CA ASP A 22 -10.98 -3.00 2.98
C ASP A 22 -12.32 -3.70 3.30
N TYR A 23 -13.43 -2.95 3.32
CA TYR A 23 -14.73 -3.46 3.75
C TYR A 23 -15.76 -3.63 2.62
N GLY A 24 -15.32 -3.63 1.36
CA GLY A 24 -16.18 -3.80 0.18
C GLY A 24 -17.19 -2.66 -0.03
N PRO A 25 -17.81 -2.58 -1.21
CA PRO A 25 -18.63 -1.42 -1.60
C PRO A 25 -19.87 -1.23 -0.73
N ASP A 26 -20.45 -2.32 -0.21
CA ASP A 26 -21.65 -2.29 0.62
C ASP A 26 -21.46 -1.46 1.90
N THR A 27 -20.27 -1.52 2.49
CA THR A 27 -19.92 -0.79 3.71
C THR A 27 -19.77 0.71 3.43
N TYR A 28 -19.35 1.08 2.21
CA TYR A 28 -19.13 2.47 1.82
C TYR A 28 -20.31 3.13 1.09
N LYS A 29 -21.46 2.43 0.93
CA LYS A 29 -22.67 2.94 0.24
C LYS A 29 -23.18 4.29 0.71
N ARG A 30 -22.95 4.63 1.99
CA ARG A 30 -23.38 5.90 2.60
C ARG A 30 -22.22 6.87 2.85
N THR A 31 -21.01 6.49 2.44
CA THR A 31 -19.83 7.34 2.61
C THR A 31 -19.90 8.49 1.62
N LYS A 32 -19.67 9.69 2.12
CA LYS A 32 -19.67 10.90 1.30
C LYS A 32 -18.46 10.90 0.37
N GLU A 33 -18.66 11.23 -0.90
CA GLU A 33 -17.57 11.52 -1.84
C GLU A 33 -16.58 12.53 -1.24
N GLY A 34 -15.29 12.25 -1.34
CA GLY A 34 -14.22 13.06 -0.76
C GLY A 34 -13.99 12.86 0.75
N ALA A 35 -14.73 11.97 1.43
CA ALA A 35 -14.43 11.62 2.82
C ALA A 35 -13.04 10.97 2.93
N VAL A 36 -12.26 11.33 3.95
CA VAL A 36 -10.93 10.74 4.14
C VAL A 36 -11.08 9.31 4.63
N ILE A 37 -10.53 8.35 3.88
CA ILE A 37 -10.50 6.93 4.21
C ILE A 37 -9.05 6.47 4.38
N THR A 38 -8.84 5.53 5.28
CA THR A 38 -7.61 4.77 5.40
C THR A 38 -7.85 3.33 4.97
N CYS A 39 -6.92 2.77 4.22
CA CYS A 39 -6.92 1.35 3.91
C CYS A 39 -5.54 0.75 4.13
N VAL A 40 -5.51 -0.53 4.51
CA VAL A 40 -4.27 -1.28 4.69
C VAL A 40 -3.92 -2.00 3.38
N LEU A 41 -2.64 -1.98 3.05
CA LEU A 41 -2.02 -2.63 1.91
C LEU A 41 -0.82 -3.44 2.42
N PHE A 42 -0.57 -4.60 1.81
CA PHE A 42 0.59 -5.44 2.07
C PHE A 42 0.79 -5.73 3.56
N GLY A 43 0.13 -6.77 4.06
CA GLY A 43 0.52 -7.37 5.33
C GLY A 43 1.67 -8.35 5.10
N ILE A 44 2.93 -7.91 5.09
CA ILE A 44 4.06 -8.85 4.94
C ILE A 44 4.29 -9.56 6.26
N SER A 45 3.68 -10.75 6.41
CA SER A 45 3.73 -11.55 7.62
C SER A 45 5.04 -12.30 7.87
N GLU A 46 5.94 -12.43 6.89
CA GLU A 46 7.15 -13.24 7.06
C GLU A 46 8.38 -12.72 6.31
N GLY A 47 9.53 -12.75 7.00
CA GLY A 47 10.86 -12.61 6.43
C GLY A 47 11.36 -11.17 6.27
N SER A 48 12.45 -10.83 6.99
CA SER A 48 13.14 -9.53 6.89
C SER A 48 13.58 -9.16 5.47
N THR A 49 13.67 -10.13 4.56
CA THR A 49 14.13 -9.92 3.18
C THR A 49 13.00 -9.47 2.26
N LEU A 50 11.80 -10.08 2.37
CA LEU A 50 10.66 -9.71 1.53
C LEU A 50 10.13 -8.32 1.90
N SER A 51 10.04 -8.03 3.19
CA SER A 51 9.60 -6.71 3.66
C SER A 51 10.59 -5.60 3.28
N ARG A 52 11.91 -5.87 3.30
CA ARG A 52 12.91 -4.93 2.78
C ARG A 52 12.84 -4.78 1.26
N ARG A 53 12.60 -5.85 0.51
CA ARG A 53 12.46 -5.77 -0.95
C ARG A 53 11.23 -4.94 -1.34
N LEU A 54 10.08 -5.16 -0.69
CA LEU A 54 8.90 -4.33 -0.91
C LEU A 54 9.15 -2.87 -0.50
N ALA A 55 9.75 -2.65 0.67
CA ALA A 55 10.11 -1.30 1.13
C ALA A 55 10.97 -0.56 0.08
N ALA A 56 11.98 -1.23 -0.47
CA ALA A 56 12.83 -0.68 -1.51
C ALA A 56 12.06 -0.33 -2.79
N LEU A 57 11.09 -1.16 -3.19
CA LEU A 57 10.20 -0.88 -4.34
C LEU A 57 9.29 0.33 -4.11
N LEU A 58 9.02 0.68 -2.85
CA LEU A 58 8.26 1.87 -2.45
C LEU A 58 9.17 3.08 -2.20
N GLY A 59 10.47 2.97 -2.45
CA GLY A 59 11.45 4.03 -2.21
C GLY A 59 11.91 4.17 -0.76
N VAL A 60 11.63 3.17 0.09
CA VAL A 60 12.07 3.11 1.48
C VAL A 60 13.36 2.29 1.55
N SER A 61 14.49 2.98 1.68
CA SER A 61 15.82 2.38 1.80
C SER A 61 16.18 1.97 3.23
N ASP A 62 15.68 2.72 4.22
CA ASP A 62 15.83 2.42 5.64
C ASP A 62 14.44 2.41 6.29
N ALA A 63 14.02 1.23 6.75
CA ALA A 63 12.74 1.05 7.40
C ALA A 63 12.61 1.88 8.68
N TRP A 64 13.72 2.26 9.33
CA TRP A 64 13.72 3.04 10.57
C TRP A 64 13.89 4.55 10.33
N ASP A 65 14.12 4.99 9.09
CA ASP A 65 14.10 6.41 8.75
C ASP A 65 12.64 6.88 8.57
N PHE A 66 12.13 7.56 9.60
CA PHE A 66 10.78 8.12 9.61
C PHE A 66 10.52 9.13 8.48
N ASN A 67 11.56 9.75 7.92
CA ASN A 67 11.38 10.65 6.77
C ASN A 67 11.00 9.89 5.49
N GLN A 68 11.34 8.60 5.42
CA GLN A 68 11.03 7.71 4.29
C GLN A 68 9.68 7.01 4.47
N HIS A 69 9.05 7.12 5.65
CA HIS A 69 7.75 6.49 5.89
C HIS A 69 6.66 7.11 5.03
N LEU A 70 6.77 8.38 4.63
CA LEU A 70 5.90 8.94 3.61
C LEU A 70 6.38 8.48 2.23
N VAL A 71 5.69 7.50 1.66
CA VAL A 71 6.00 6.96 0.33
C VAL A 71 5.57 7.99 -0.71
N ARG A 72 6.57 8.54 -1.41
CA ARG A 72 6.35 9.46 -2.52
C ARG A 72 5.98 8.67 -3.76
N SER A 73 4.97 9.14 -4.48
CA SER A 73 4.53 8.53 -5.73
C SER A 73 5.64 8.39 -6.76
N GLU A 74 6.52 9.40 -6.86
CA GLU A 74 7.66 9.37 -7.79
C GLU A 74 8.69 8.29 -7.45
N SER A 75 8.68 7.79 -6.22
CA SER A 75 9.64 6.81 -5.72
C SER A 75 9.14 5.36 -5.84
N ILE A 76 7.88 5.15 -6.25
CA ILE A 76 7.30 3.81 -6.42
C ILE A 76 7.79 3.20 -7.73
N ASN A 77 8.51 2.09 -7.64
CA ASN A 77 8.91 1.29 -8.79
C ASN A 77 7.79 0.31 -9.19
N PHE A 78 6.85 0.79 -10.01
CA PHE A 78 5.73 -0.03 -10.50
C PHE A 78 6.16 -1.24 -11.34
N VAL A 79 7.28 -1.14 -12.08
CA VAL A 79 7.81 -2.26 -12.85
C VAL A 79 8.30 -3.36 -11.90
N GLY A 80 9.09 -2.98 -10.89
CA GLY A 80 9.56 -3.93 -9.88
C GLY A 80 8.45 -4.48 -8.98
N LEU A 81 7.36 -3.73 -8.76
CA LEU A 81 6.16 -4.26 -8.09
C LEU A 81 5.50 -5.37 -8.91
N ARG A 82 5.41 -5.22 -10.24
CA ARG A 82 4.86 -6.27 -11.12
C ARG A 82 5.73 -7.52 -11.13
N GLU A 83 7.05 -7.36 -11.24
CA GLU A 83 7.99 -8.48 -11.14
C GLU A 83 7.90 -9.17 -9.77
N PHE A 84 7.71 -8.40 -8.70
CA PHE A 84 7.52 -8.93 -7.35
C PHE A 84 6.22 -9.73 -7.22
N THR A 85 5.12 -9.29 -7.84
CA THR A 85 3.86 -10.04 -7.83
C THR A 85 3.86 -11.24 -8.76
N ASP A 86 4.65 -11.25 -9.83
CA ASP A 86 4.88 -12.45 -10.65
C ASP A 86 5.58 -13.55 -9.82
N GLU A 87 6.51 -13.18 -8.94
CA GLU A 87 7.19 -14.10 -8.02
C GLU A 87 6.32 -14.47 -6.80
N TYR A 88 5.46 -13.55 -6.36
CA TYR A 88 4.61 -13.69 -5.18
C TYR A 88 3.14 -13.32 -5.51
N PRO A 89 2.38 -14.21 -6.18
CA PRO A 89 1.05 -13.89 -6.71
C PRO A 89 0.01 -13.50 -5.65
N TRP A 90 0.23 -13.87 -4.38
CA TRP A 90 -0.66 -13.47 -3.28
C TRP A 90 -0.64 -11.96 -2.99
N TYR A 91 0.34 -11.22 -3.52
CA TYR A 91 0.41 -9.76 -3.43
C TYR A 91 -0.14 -9.02 -4.67
N ASP A 92 -0.61 -9.74 -5.70
CA ASP A 92 -1.08 -9.15 -6.96
C ASP A 92 -2.24 -8.16 -6.73
N HIS A 93 -3.20 -8.54 -5.89
CA HIS A 93 -4.30 -7.67 -5.51
C HIS A 93 -3.83 -6.37 -4.84
N ASP A 94 -2.84 -6.45 -3.94
CA ASP A 94 -2.33 -5.28 -3.23
C ASP A 94 -1.52 -4.35 -4.17
N ALA A 95 -0.79 -4.91 -5.13
CA ALA A 95 -0.09 -4.12 -6.14
C ALA A 95 -1.05 -3.40 -7.09
N ALA A 96 -2.09 -4.09 -7.56
CA ALA A 96 -3.15 -3.48 -8.34
C ALA A 96 -3.88 -2.38 -7.53
N LYS A 97 -4.14 -2.62 -6.25
CA LYS A 97 -4.76 -1.67 -5.34
C LYS A 97 -3.90 -0.40 -5.15
N ILE A 98 -2.57 -0.51 -5.05
CA ILE A 98 -1.68 0.67 -5.04
C ILE A 98 -1.89 1.54 -6.28
N GLU A 99 -1.92 0.94 -7.47
CA GLU A 99 -2.04 1.70 -8.71
C GLU A 99 -3.38 2.46 -8.78
N VAL A 100 -4.47 1.82 -8.38
CA VAL A 100 -5.82 2.41 -8.35
C VAL A 100 -5.90 3.55 -7.33
N LEU A 101 -5.43 3.31 -6.10
CA LEU A 101 -5.48 4.30 -5.03
C LEU A 101 -4.57 5.50 -5.32
N TRP A 102 -3.41 5.26 -5.94
CA TRP A 102 -2.52 6.33 -6.34
C TRP A 102 -3.19 7.26 -7.36
N LYS A 103 -3.82 6.69 -8.40
CA LYS A 103 -4.60 7.45 -9.39
C LYS A 103 -5.77 8.22 -8.76
N ALA A 104 -6.31 7.72 -7.65
CA ALA A 104 -7.36 8.39 -6.86
C ALA A 104 -6.83 9.47 -5.89
N GLY A 105 -5.52 9.72 -5.85
CA GLY A 105 -4.92 10.76 -5.01
C GLY A 105 -4.64 10.33 -3.58
N PHE A 106 -4.51 9.03 -3.32
CA PHE A 106 -4.10 8.53 -2.01
C PHE A 106 -2.61 8.78 -1.77
N THR A 107 -2.28 9.03 -0.51
CA THR A 107 -0.92 9.08 0.01
C THR A 107 -0.61 7.79 0.73
N PHE A 108 0.62 7.28 0.59
CA PHE A 108 1.02 6.01 1.16
C PHE A 108 2.01 6.22 2.31
N ARG A 109 1.86 5.43 3.36
CA ARG A 109 2.74 5.44 4.53
C ARG A 109 3.25 4.05 4.84
N PHE A 110 4.56 3.88 4.80
CA PHE A 110 5.21 2.67 5.26
C PHE A 110 5.28 2.65 6.79
N ARG A 111 4.84 1.54 7.39
CA ARG A 111 4.86 1.33 8.84
C ARG A 111 5.62 0.04 9.13
N PRO A 112 6.88 0.11 9.59
CA PRO A 112 7.56 -1.05 10.14
C PRO A 112 6.93 -1.42 11.49
N GLU A 113 6.76 -2.70 11.72
CA GLU A 113 6.38 -3.31 12.99
C GLU A 113 7.49 -4.31 13.34
N GLY A 114 8.10 -4.16 14.51
CA GLY A 114 9.32 -4.88 14.91
C GLY A 114 9.22 -5.48 16.29
#